data_AF-A0A554KPF8-F1
#
_entry.id   AF-A0A554KPF8-F1
#
_cell.length_a   1.000
_cell.length_b   1.000
_cell.length_c   1.000
_cell.angle_alpha   90.00
_cell.angle_beta   90.00
_cell.angle_gamma   90.00
#
_symmetry.space_group_name_H-M   'P 1'
#
loop_
_entity.id
_entity.type
_entity.pdbx_description
1 polymer ?
#
loop_
_entity_poly.entity_id
_entity_poly.type
_entity_poly.pdbx_seq_one_letter_code
_entity_poly.pdbx_strand_id
1 'polypeptide(L)'
;MKRILSAALFLALAPPVLAEESDLNYLPEHRFRIYYNFSNGKVHDPDSIAGWALSYSELLHVGADNFILGRHPEKQSPGERLLRFGGSALLLLALEIPAGFVTHEYGHFRMDSVAGMYKPIFGSDRDNDYAFVSTPFNAYLTAFETAATGGFNTYHASQQASELAELLKDPKRAPYALQFDVMIEAGGLNMSQYTAETFSQKILDGHGQCLDIVTYGCHALDTLTYINSGGGDISDYSDLMEKLGIKTSHSEIRIVSQVPKLIGNSTISLLIGMVDYIATGDRRIDPLGQEFGPVQVLWPEFASYLTLNGPTIKLIEQVNVGKQHFYLTAEKPLPKNMIEGGIGWRGDICKYFGAEVYAVHNFDTGGNWFEGGPVVRPCEWFAFGVKGYYGSGYTLRREIAGSVPDFMEEKEAGLKGFVEINLKF
;
A
#
# COMPACT_ATOMS: atom_id res chain seq x y z
N MET A 1 29.71 -0.81 -5.56
CA MET A 1 30.42 -0.19 -4.42
C MET A 1 29.64 0.94 -3.79
N LYS A 2 29.58 2.18 -4.35
CA LYS A 2 28.93 3.34 -3.67
C LYS A 2 27.55 3.04 -3.03
N ARG A 3 26.62 2.43 -3.78
CA ARG A 3 25.26 2.06 -3.27
C ARG A 3 25.24 1.02 -2.13
N ILE A 4 26.26 0.16 -2.03
CA ILE A 4 26.41 -0.75 -0.87
C ILE A 4 26.90 0.04 0.35
N LEU A 5 27.73 1.06 0.11
CA LEU A 5 28.16 1.99 1.16
C LEU A 5 26.98 2.76 1.76
N SER A 6 25.96 3.14 0.99
CA SER A 6 24.77 3.85 1.49
C SER A 6 24.00 3.03 2.55
N ALA A 7 23.67 1.77 2.24
CA ALA A 7 22.99 0.88 3.19
C ALA A 7 23.90 0.47 4.38
N ALA A 8 25.20 0.25 4.12
CA ALA A 8 26.18 -0.02 5.18
C ALA A 8 26.42 1.20 6.09
N LEU A 9 26.25 2.43 5.58
CA LEU A 9 26.34 3.65 6.37
C LEU A 9 25.13 3.78 7.29
N PHE A 10 23.93 3.42 6.85
CA PHE A 10 22.75 3.38 7.74
C PHE A 10 22.91 2.31 8.84
N LEU A 11 23.40 1.12 8.49
CA LEU A 11 23.75 0.06 9.45
C LEU A 11 24.96 0.38 10.36
N ALA A 12 25.75 1.41 10.05
CA ALA A 12 26.86 1.91 10.87
C ALA A 12 26.54 3.21 11.62
N LEU A 13 25.44 3.89 11.26
CA LEU A 13 24.87 5.04 11.96
C LEU A 13 23.76 4.62 12.94
N ALA A 14 23.11 3.49 12.70
CA ALA A 14 22.57 2.65 13.77
C ALA A 14 23.76 2.31 14.69
N PRO A 15 23.80 2.82 15.94
CA PRO A 15 24.88 2.46 16.85
C PRO A 15 24.73 0.98 17.20
N PRO A 16 25.83 0.24 17.44
CA PRO A 16 25.75 -1.07 18.06
C PRO A 16 25.35 -0.90 19.53
N VAL A 17 24.06 -0.63 19.75
CA VAL A 17 23.39 -0.88 21.03
C VAL A 17 23.33 -2.39 21.16
N LEU A 18 24.43 -2.94 21.67
CA LEU A 18 24.39 -4.20 22.39
C LEU A 18 23.26 -4.05 23.40
N ALA A 19 22.27 -4.94 23.35
CA ALA A 19 21.12 -4.89 24.23
C ALA A 19 21.56 -5.15 25.68
N GLU A 20 21.91 -4.08 26.40
CA GLU A 20 21.64 -4.04 27.83
C GLU A 20 20.12 -4.14 27.98
N GLU A 21 19.67 -5.15 28.74
CA GLU A 21 18.26 -5.58 28.79
C GLU A 21 17.36 -4.43 29.26
N SER A 22 16.63 -3.81 28.32
CA SER A 22 15.58 -2.86 28.69
C SER A 22 14.38 -3.64 29.22
N ASP A 23 13.90 -3.31 30.43
CA ASP A 23 12.68 -3.88 31.04
C ASP A 23 11.37 -3.63 30.23
N LEU A 24 11.48 -2.99 29.06
CA LEU A 24 10.41 -2.91 28.07
C LEU A 24 10.15 -4.30 27.46
N ASN A 25 9.07 -4.94 27.88
CA ASN A 25 8.60 -6.23 27.37
C ASN A 25 8.07 -6.19 25.92
N TYR A 26 8.49 -5.20 25.11
CA TYR A 26 8.09 -5.01 23.72
C TYR A 26 9.26 -4.53 22.86
N LEU A 27 9.71 -5.41 21.97
CA LEU A 27 10.65 -5.13 20.89
C LEU A 27 9.86 -4.87 19.60
N PRO A 28 10.01 -3.69 18.94
CA PRO A 28 9.44 -3.40 17.63
C PRO A 28 9.55 -4.56 16.63
N GLU A 29 8.44 -4.92 16.00
CA GLU A 29 8.37 -5.96 14.98
C GLU A 29 8.27 -5.34 13.58
N HIS A 30 9.33 -5.50 12.80
CA HIS A 30 9.47 -4.94 11.46
C HIS A 30 9.30 -6.02 10.40
N ARG A 31 8.40 -5.80 9.43
CA ARG A 31 7.92 -6.82 8.48
C ARG A 31 8.31 -6.50 7.04
N PHE A 32 9.43 -7.04 6.60
CA PHE A 32 9.91 -6.90 5.21
C PHE A 32 9.26 -7.99 4.36
N ARG A 33 8.35 -7.64 3.44
CA ARG A 33 7.63 -8.60 2.58
C ARG A 33 7.67 -8.20 1.11
N ILE A 34 8.33 -9.03 0.30
CA ILE A 34 8.51 -8.82 -1.14
C ILE A 34 7.74 -9.89 -1.91
N TYR A 35 6.94 -9.47 -2.88
CA TYR A 35 6.18 -10.36 -3.78
C TYR A 35 6.88 -10.51 -5.15
N TYR A 36 6.50 -11.56 -5.87
CA TYR A 36 6.90 -11.80 -7.26
C TYR A 36 5.78 -12.50 -8.03
N ASN A 37 5.33 -11.92 -9.14
CA ASN A 37 4.30 -12.48 -10.00
C ASN A 37 4.93 -13.40 -11.08
N PHE A 38 4.63 -14.71 -11.03
CA PHE A 38 5.18 -15.70 -11.96
C PHE A 38 4.37 -15.81 -13.26
N SER A 39 3.15 -15.26 -13.31
CA SER A 39 2.19 -15.51 -14.40
C SER A 39 2.19 -14.41 -15.46
N ASN A 40 2.45 -13.16 -15.08
CA ASN A 40 2.65 -12.08 -16.03
C ASN A 40 3.85 -11.21 -15.62
N GLY A 41 5.06 -11.74 -15.80
CA GLY A 41 6.33 -11.05 -15.48
C GLY A 41 6.67 -9.82 -16.34
N LYS A 42 5.69 -9.28 -17.10
CA LYS A 42 5.75 -7.96 -17.74
C LYS A 42 4.84 -6.92 -17.09
N VAL A 43 3.80 -7.35 -16.36
CA VAL A 43 2.89 -6.44 -15.66
C VAL A 43 3.46 -6.09 -14.31
N HIS A 44 3.48 -4.80 -13.97
CA HIS A 44 3.87 -4.36 -12.63
C HIS A 44 2.76 -4.72 -11.64
N ASP A 45 3.11 -5.59 -10.71
CA ASP A 45 2.18 -6.25 -9.80
C ASP A 45 1.96 -5.44 -8.51
N PRO A 46 0.71 -5.17 -8.07
CA PRO A 46 0.46 -4.20 -7.00
C PRO A 46 0.90 -4.70 -5.62
N ASP A 47 0.76 -6.01 -5.34
CA ASP A 47 1.32 -6.61 -4.13
C ASP A 47 2.85 -6.43 -4.10
N SER A 48 3.49 -6.55 -5.26
CA SER A 48 4.93 -6.34 -5.42
C SER A 48 5.35 -4.87 -5.23
N ILE A 49 4.60 -3.90 -5.77
CA ILE A 49 4.88 -2.47 -5.59
C ILE A 49 4.71 -2.07 -4.11
N ALA A 50 3.56 -2.41 -3.51
CA ALA A 50 3.29 -2.14 -2.09
C ALA A 50 4.29 -2.86 -1.17
N GLY A 51 4.65 -4.10 -1.49
CA GLY A 51 5.66 -4.86 -0.76
C GLY A 51 7.03 -4.16 -0.75
N TRP A 52 7.46 -3.58 -1.87
CA TRP A 52 8.69 -2.77 -1.92
C TRP A 52 8.55 -1.44 -1.16
N ALA A 53 7.42 -0.74 -1.29
CA ALA A 53 7.15 0.52 -0.59
C ALA A 53 7.21 0.33 0.94
N LEU A 54 6.43 -0.60 1.47
CA LEU A 54 6.34 -0.86 2.91
C LEU A 54 7.64 -1.46 3.46
N SER A 55 8.31 -2.34 2.71
CA SER A 55 9.64 -2.84 3.11
C SER A 55 10.71 -1.75 3.13
N TYR A 56 10.57 -0.67 2.34
CA TYR A 56 11.43 0.50 2.42
C TYR A 56 11.08 1.35 3.66
N SER A 57 9.80 1.61 3.94
CA SER A 57 9.38 2.36 5.14
C SER A 57 9.83 1.66 6.44
N GLU A 58 9.71 0.33 6.53
CA GLU A 58 10.22 -0.45 7.68
C GLU A 58 11.73 -0.26 7.90
N LEU A 59 12.55 -0.06 6.85
CA LEU A 59 13.98 0.27 7.01
C LEU A 59 14.20 1.66 7.60
N LEU A 60 13.32 2.63 7.29
CA LEU A 60 13.35 3.97 7.88
C LEU A 60 12.94 3.92 9.36
N HIS A 61 11.94 3.10 9.71
CA HIS A 61 11.41 2.98 11.07
C HIS A 61 12.44 2.35 12.02
N VAL A 62 13.16 1.32 11.60
CA VAL A 62 14.33 0.78 12.36
C VAL A 62 15.33 1.90 12.73
N GLY A 63 15.52 2.91 11.87
CA GLY A 63 16.34 4.09 12.19
C GLY A 63 15.68 5.07 13.15
N ALA A 64 14.37 5.30 13.01
CA ALA A 64 13.59 6.27 13.78
C ALA A 64 13.25 5.78 15.21
N ASP A 65 12.97 4.49 15.39
CA ASP A 65 12.71 3.87 16.71
C ASP A 65 13.90 4.00 17.66
N ASN A 66 15.12 3.87 17.13
CA ASN A 66 16.36 4.11 17.89
C ASN A 66 16.42 5.55 18.48
N PHE A 67 15.83 6.54 17.80
CA PHE A 67 15.74 7.92 18.29
C PHE A 67 14.60 8.10 19.32
N ILE A 68 13.49 7.40 19.16
CA ILE A 68 12.37 7.36 20.13
C ILE A 68 12.76 6.68 21.44
N LEU A 69 13.41 5.52 21.38
CA LEU A 69 13.94 4.78 22.53
C LEU A 69 14.93 5.62 23.34
N GLY A 70 15.91 6.23 22.66
CA GLY A 70 17.00 6.95 23.32
C GLY A 70 17.83 6.02 24.22
N ARG A 71 18.31 6.51 25.37
CA ARG A 71 19.16 5.74 26.30
C ARG A 71 18.46 5.28 27.59
N HIS A 72 17.37 5.94 27.96
CA HIS A 72 16.59 5.67 29.18
C HIS A 72 15.10 5.92 28.87
N PRO A 73 14.45 5.09 28.03
CA PRO A 73 13.03 5.26 27.67
C PRO A 73 12.10 5.35 28.90
N GLU A 74 12.42 4.60 29.95
CA GLU A 74 11.70 4.53 31.23
C GLU A 74 11.80 5.81 32.08
N LYS A 75 12.71 6.74 31.74
CA LYS A 75 12.89 8.02 32.44
C LYS A 75 12.39 9.23 31.64
N GLN A 76 11.89 9.04 30.41
CA GLN A 76 11.48 10.16 29.55
C GLN A 76 10.18 10.80 30.06
N SER A 77 10.19 12.12 30.24
CA SER A 77 8.96 12.88 30.52
C SER A 77 8.04 12.94 29.28
N PRO A 78 6.72 13.19 29.44
CA PRO A 78 5.81 13.38 28.31
C PRO A 78 6.25 14.45 27.30
N GLY A 79 6.92 15.51 27.77
CA GLY A 79 7.47 16.57 26.92
C GLY A 79 8.67 16.10 26.08
N GLU A 80 9.55 15.28 26.66
CA GLU A 80 10.66 14.66 25.91
C GLU A 80 10.17 13.64 24.90
N ARG A 81 9.15 12.84 25.24
CA ARG A 81 8.50 11.90 24.32
C ARG A 81 7.85 12.62 23.15
N LEU A 82 7.10 13.70 23.39
CA LEU A 82 6.53 14.55 22.35
C LEU A 82 7.62 15.12 21.40
N LEU A 83 8.74 15.61 21.95
CA LEU A 83 9.85 16.13 21.16
C LEU A 83 10.57 15.04 20.35
N ARG A 84 10.74 13.83 20.90
CA ARG A 84 11.33 12.68 20.18
C ARG A 84 10.44 12.15 19.08
N PHE A 85 9.14 12.03 19.36
CA PHE A 85 8.13 11.67 18.37
C PHE A 85 8.11 12.69 17.24
N GLY A 86 7.97 13.98 17.55
CA GLY A 86 7.98 15.04 16.54
C GLY A 86 9.26 15.10 15.70
N GLY A 87 10.43 14.87 16.32
CA GLY A 87 11.71 14.78 15.61
C GLY A 87 11.80 13.57 14.67
N SER A 88 11.40 12.39 15.14
CA SER A 88 11.39 11.15 14.35
C SER A 88 10.36 11.21 13.23
N ALA A 89 9.15 11.68 13.52
CA ALA A 89 8.08 11.80 12.55
C ALA A 89 8.39 12.81 11.45
N LEU A 90 9.04 13.93 11.76
CA LEU A 90 9.51 14.89 10.76
C LEU A 90 10.60 14.30 9.85
N LEU A 91 11.51 13.50 10.43
CA LEU A 91 12.56 12.81 9.66
C LEU A 91 11.98 11.71 8.76
N LEU A 92 11.06 10.89 9.27
CA LEU A 92 10.34 9.88 8.50
C LEU A 92 9.55 10.53 7.36
N LEU A 93 8.75 11.56 7.65
CA LEU A 93 7.95 12.27 6.64
C LEU A 93 8.82 12.80 5.48
N ALA A 94 10.02 13.31 5.79
CA ALA A 94 10.97 13.79 4.77
C ALA A 94 11.60 12.68 3.90
N LEU A 95 11.57 11.42 4.35
CA LEU A 95 12.15 10.26 3.66
C LEU A 95 11.07 9.33 3.06
N GLU A 96 9.83 9.40 3.56
CA GLU A 96 8.65 8.68 3.07
C GLU A 96 7.92 9.43 1.96
N ILE A 97 7.79 10.77 2.00
CA ILE A 97 7.16 11.54 0.89
C ILE A 97 7.79 11.20 -0.48
N PRO A 98 9.13 11.15 -0.64
CA PRO A 98 9.75 10.72 -1.89
C PRO A 98 9.39 9.27 -2.30
N ALA A 99 9.14 8.39 -1.33
CA ALA A 99 8.72 7.01 -1.59
C ALA A 99 7.21 6.92 -1.90
N GLY A 100 6.37 7.81 -1.35
CA GLY A 100 4.99 8.01 -1.77
C GLY A 100 4.92 8.30 -3.27
N PHE A 101 5.65 9.31 -3.74
CA PHE A 101 5.78 9.60 -5.18
C PHE A 101 6.26 8.40 -5.99
N VAL A 102 7.33 7.69 -5.59
CA VAL A 102 7.76 6.47 -6.30
C VAL A 102 6.64 5.41 -6.34
N THR A 103 5.90 5.21 -5.25
CA THR A 103 4.78 4.25 -5.17
C THR A 103 3.66 4.63 -6.14
N HIS A 104 3.34 5.92 -6.20
CA HIS A 104 2.35 6.52 -7.08
C HIS A 104 2.74 6.37 -8.56
N GLU A 105 3.95 6.78 -8.96
CA GLU A 105 4.44 6.63 -10.34
C GLU A 105 4.42 5.17 -10.83
N TYR A 106 4.77 4.21 -9.97
CA TYR A 106 4.66 2.78 -10.30
C TYR A 106 3.21 2.26 -10.43
N GLY A 107 2.23 3.00 -9.90
CA GLY A 107 0.80 2.77 -10.11
C GLY A 107 0.35 3.07 -11.53
N HIS A 108 0.81 4.16 -12.14
CA HIS A 108 0.60 4.45 -13.57
C HIS A 108 1.27 3.36 -14.43
N PHE A 109 2.54 3.03 -14.14
CA PHE A 109 3.26 1.95 -14.85
C PHE A 109 2.57 0.57 -14.76
N ARG A 110 1.86 0.26 -13.66
CA ARG A 110 1.01 -0.94 -13.60
C ARG A 110 -0.06 -0.87 -14.68
N MET A 111 -0.82 0.22 -14.75
CA MET A 111 -1.96 0.35 -15.65
C MET A 111 -1.51 0.41 -17.12
N ASP A 112 -0.41 1.10 -17.41
CA ASP A 112 0.30 1.05 -18.69
C ASP A 112 0.62 -0.39 -19.10
N SER A 113 1.19 -1.18 -18.18
CA SER A 113 1.58 -2.57 -18.44
C SER A 113 0.39 -3.52 -18.60
N VAL A 114 -0.75 -3.24 -17.98
CA VAL A 114 -2.03 -3.93 -18.21
C VAL A 114 -2.58 -3.59 -19.59
N ALA A 115 -2.56 -2.31 -19.99
CA ALA A 115 -2.84 -1.88 -21.37
C ALA A 115 -1.83 -2.46 -22.38
N GLY A 116 -0.63 -2.81 -21.92
CA GLY A 116 0.41 -3.56 -22.63
C GLY A 116 1.58 -2.72 -23.15
N MET A 117 1.84 -1.58 -22.53
CA MET A 117 3.05 -0.77 -22.71
C MET A 117 4.06 -1.19 -21.63
N TYR A 118 5.27 -1.56 -22.02
CA TYR A 118 6.23 -2.30 -21.19
C TYR A 118 7.62 -1.67 -21.13
N LYS A 119 7.77 -0.43 -21.59
CA LYS A 119 9.02 0.34 -21.57
C LYS A 119 8.86 1.62 -20.73
N PRO A 120 8.64 1.48 -19.40
CA PRO A 120 8.51 2.62 -18.50
C PRO A 120 9.77 3.49 -18.52
N ILE A 121 9.56 4.79 -18.49
CA ILE A 121 10.58 5.84 -18.37
C ILE A 121 10.30 6.59 -17.08
N PHE A 122 11.24 6.53 -16.13
CA PHE A 122 11.13 7.14 -14.82
C PHE A 122 12.06 8.36 -14.74
N GLY A 123 11.50 9.57 -14.75
CA GLY A 123 12.26 10.81 -14.68
C GLY A 123 12.16 11.51 -13.33
N SER A 124 12.92 12.60 -13.18
CA SER A 124 12.72 13.58 -12.10
C SER A 124 12.95 14.98 -12.66
N ASP A 125 12.17 15.96 -12.20
CA ASP A 125 12.04 17.26 -12.90
C ASP A 125 13.29 18.15 -12.88
N ARG A 126 14.38 17.70 -12.24
CA ARG A 126 15.68 18.38 -12.22
C ARG A 126 16.66 17.90 -13.29
N ASP A 127 16.54 16.66 -13.74
CA ASP A 127 17.45 16.03 -14.70
C ASP A 127 16.68 15.61 -15.96
N ASN A 128 16.94 16.31 -17.08
CA ASN A 128 16.41 15.94 -18.40
C ASN A 128 16.96 14.60 -18.94
N ASP A 129 17.90 13.97 -18.22
CA ASP A 129 18.39 12.63 -18.51
C ASP A 129 17.37 11.60 -17.99
N TYR A 130 16.53 11.10 -18.91
CA TYR A 130 15.59 10.01 -18.65
C TYR A 130 16.28 8.81 -17.98
N ALA A 131 16.05 8.64 -16.67
CA ALA A 131 16.69 7.58 -15.91
C ALA A 131 16.01 6.23 -16.20
N PHE A 132 16.75 5.31 -16.82
CA PHE A 132 16.29 3.94 -17.03
C PHE A 132 16.32 3.13 -15.71
N VAL A 133 15.40 3.45 -14.80
CA VAL A 133 15.27 2.79 -13.49
C VAL A 133 14.51 1.48 -13.64
N SER A 134 15.27 0.39 -13.78
CA SER A 134 14.73 -0.93 -14.15
C SER A 134 13.96 -1.68 -13.05
N THR A 135 13.94 -1.20 -11.80
CA THR A 135 13.20 -1.83 -10.69
C THR A 135 12.74 -0.80 -9.65
N PRO A 136 11.60 -1.02 -8.96
CA PRO A 136 11.12 -0.13 -7.89
C PRO A 136 12.17 0.13 -6.81
N PHE A 137 12.91 -0.90 -6.38
CA PHE A 137 13.99 -0.77 -5.39
C PHE A 137 15.05 0.27 -5.79
N ASN A 138 15.43 0.36 -7.06
CA ASN A 138 16.36 1.39 -7.53
C ASN A 138 15.74 2.80 -7.51
N ALA A 139 14.42 2.92 -7.72
CA ALA A 139 13.70 4.19 -7.62
C ALA A 139 13.63 4.67 -6.17
N TYR A 140 13.22 3.82 -5.22
CA TYR A 140 13.22 4.14 -3.78
C TYR A 140 14.61 4.53 -3.27
N LEU A 141 15.66 3.82 -3.68
CA LEU A 141 17.04 4.16 -3.31
C LEU A 141 17.49 5.51 -3.92
N THR A 142 17.08 5.81 -5.16
CA THR A 142 17.39 7.11 -5.81
C THR A 142 16.60 8.25 -5.16
N ALA A 143 15.36 8.00 -4.74
CA ALA A 143 14.54 8.94 -3.99
C ALA A 143 15.16 9.28 -2.63
N PHE A 144 15.68 8.27 -1.91
CA PHE A 144 16.46 8.46 -0.69
C PHE A 144 17.76 9.24 -0.93
N GLU A 145 18.60 8.81 -1.89
CA GLU A 145 19.90 9.47 -2.18
C GLU A 145 19.70 10.95 -2.59
N THR A 146 18.62 11.25 -3.32
CA THR A 146 18.22 12.62 -3.69
C THR A 146 17.73 13.44 -2.50
N ALA A 147 16.76 12.93 -1.73
CA ALA A 147 16.21 13.65 -0.57
C ALA A 147 17.29 13.98 0.47
N ALA A 148 18.24 13.06 0.70
CA ALA A 148 19.34 13.22 1.65
C ALA A 148 20.46 14.17 1.17
N THR A 149 20.53 14.55 -0.11
CA THR A 149 21.66 15.33 -0.66
C THR A 149 21.28 16.59 -1.44
N GLY A 150 20.10 16.64 -2.04
CA GLY A 150 19.60 17.75 -2.88
C GLY A 150 18.21 18.28 -2.50
N GLY A 151 17.60 17.73 -1.45
CA GLY A 151 16.21 18.01 -1.06
C GLY A 151 15.18 17.29 -1.94
N PHE A 152 13.90 17.64 -1.79
CA PHE A 152 12.80 16.96 -2.48
C PHE A 152 12.87 17.14 -4.01
N ASN A 153 12.73 16.04 -4.75
CA ASN A 153 12.36 16.01 -6.16
C ASN A 153 10.98 15.38 -6.29
N THR A 154 10.18 15.93 -7.19
CA THR A 154 9.10 15.21 -7.88
C THR A 154 9.69 14.21 -8.87
N TYR A 155 9.01 13.08 -9.02
CA TYR A 155 9.31 12.04 -10.01
C TYR A 155 8.15 11.96 -10.99
N HIS A 156 8.38 11.42 -12.18
CA HIS A 156 7.33 11.22 -13.16
C HIS A 156 7.49 9.89 -13.92
N ALA A 157 6.38 9.16 -14.05
CA ALA A 157 6.20 8.05 -14.94
C ALA A 157 5.82 8.53 -16.35
N SER A 158 6.41 7.91 -17.38
CA SER A 158 5.94 8.04 -18.76
C SER A 158 6.25 6.78 -19.57
N GLN A 159 5.52 6.55 -20.65
CA GLN A 159 5.77 5.46 -21.60
C GLN A 159 6.46 5.95 -22.87
N GLN A 160 7.12 5.04 -23.57
CA GLN A 160 7.62 5.33 -24.92
C GLN A 160 6.44 5.59 -25.86
N ALA A 161 6.43 6.75 -26.52
CA ALA A 161 5.39 7.14 -27.49
C ALA A 161 5.20 6.15 -28.65
N SER A 162 6.18 5.28 -28.91
CA SER A 162 6.06 4.15 -29.85
C SER A 162 5.08 3.09 -29.38
N GLU A 163 5.00 2.80 -28.08
CA GLU A 163 4.10 1.77 -27.52
C GLU A 163 2.65 2.26 -27.47
N LEU A 164 2.42 3.52 -27.10
CA LEU A 164 1.10 4.16 -27.26
C LEU A 164 0.66 4.16 -28.73
N ALA A 165 1.59 4.47 -29.65
CA ALA A 165 1.33 4.38 -31.08
C ALA A 165 1.20 2.94 -31.62
N GLU A 166 1.54 1.89 -30.87
CA GLU A 166 1.24 0.50 -31.20
C GLU A 166 -0.12 0.09 -30.63
N LEU A 167 -0.44 0.48 -29.39
CA LEU A 167 -1.74 0.26 -28.75
C LEU A 167 -2.90 0.84 -29.56
N LEU A 168 -2.76 2.09 -30.04
CA LEU A 168 -3.77 2.75 -30.87
C LEU A 168 -3.90 2.16 -32.29
N LYS A 169 -3.04 1.21 -32.69
CA LYS A 169 -3.14 0.48 -33.96
C LYS A 169 -3.74 -0.92 -33.80
N ASP A 170 -3.82 -1.48 -32.59
CA ASP A 170 -4.44 -2.78 -32.36
C ASP A 170 -5.99 -2.62 -32.39
N PRO A 171 -6.69 -3.20 -33.38
CA PRO A 171 -8.15 -3.07 -33.48
C PRO A 171 -8.90 -3.74 -32.33
N LYS A 172 -8.25 -4.56 -31.50
CA LYS A 172 -8.82 -5.08 -30.25
C LYS A 172 -8.71 -4.11 -29.08
N ARG A 173 -7.70 -3.23 -29.07
CA ARG A 173 -7.40 -2.33 -27.93
C ARG A 173 -7.87 -0.91 -28.15
N ALA A 174 -7.81 -0.41 -29.39
CA ALA A 174 -8.29 0.92 -29.75
C ALA A 174 -9.74 1.24 -29.30
N PRO A 175 -10.72 0.29 -29.28
CA PRO A 175 -12.06 0.55 -28.73
C PRO A 175 -12.08 0.88 -27.23
N TYR A 176 -11.07 0.41 -26.48
CA TYR A 176 -10.94 0.57 -25.04
C TYR A 176 -9.91 1.65 -24.64
N ALA A 177 -9.33 2.39 -25.60
CA ALA A 177 -8.27 3.38 -25.32
C ALA A 177 -8.66 4.36 -24.21
N LEU A 178 -9.84 4.98 -24.30
CA LEU A 178 -10.36 5.89 -23.26
C LEU A 178 -10.56 5.23 -21.89
N GLN A 179 -10.76 3.91 -21.82
CA GLN A 179 -10.82 3.18 -20.56
C GLN A 179 -9.42 2.92 -20.00
N PHE A 180 -8.42 2.66 -20.85
CA PHE A 180 -7.02 2.61 -20.42
C PHE A 180 -6.55 3.97 -19.94
N ASP A 181 -6.87 5.07 -20.63
CA ASP A 181 -6.56 6.43 -20.20
C ASP A 181 -7.13 6.68 -18.78
N VAL A 182 -8.43 6.42 -18.55
CA VAL A 182 -9.07 6.52 -17.21
C VAL A 182 -8.33 5.70 -16.16
N MET A 183 -7.96 4.45 -16.48
CA MET A 183 -7.28 3.59 -15.52
C MET A 183 -5.83 4.00 -15.27
N ILE A 184 -5.15 4.58 -16.26
CA ILE A 184 -3.79 5.12 -16.13
C ILE A 184 -3.80 6.34 -15.21
N GLU A 185 -4.68 7.32 -15.43
CA GLU A 185 -4.82 8.49 -14.52
C GLU A 185 -5.26 8.06 -13.10
N ALA A 186 -6.11 7.03 -12.98
CA ALA A 186 -6.47 6.43 -11.70
C ALA A 186 -5.32 5.65 -11.03
N GLY A 187 -4.28 5.29 -11.78
CA GLY A 187 -3.29 4.27 -11.43
C GLY A 187 -2.44 4.63 -10.20
N GLY A 188 -1.90 5.84 -10.16
CA GLY A 188 -1.02 6.28 -9.07
C GLY A 188 -1.74 6.41 -7.74
N LEU A 189 -2.87 7.12 -7.73
CA LEU A 189 -3.73 7.22 -6.55
C LEU A 189 -4.19 5.83 -6.06
N ASN A 190 -4.65 4.95 -6.97
CA ASN A 190 -5.03 3.57 -6.60
C ASN A 190 -3.89 2.79 -5.95
N MET A 191 -2.64 3.01 -6.38
CA MET A 191 -1.48 2.33 -5.79
C MET A 191 -1.15 2.85 -4.38
N SER A 192 -1.27 4.15 -4.12
CA SER A 192 -1.20 4.67 -2.74
C SER A 192 -2.35 4.15 -1.87
N GLN A 193 -3.58 4.07 -2.40
CA GLN A 193 -4.72 3.48 -1.69
C GLN A 193 -4.50 2.00 -1.35
N TYR A 194 -4.00 1.20 -2.31
CA TYR A 194 -3.66 -0.23 -2.12
C TYR A 194 -2.53 -0.43 -1.10
N THR A 195 -1.55 0.47 -1.09
CA THR A 195 -0.43 0.45 -0.15
C THR A 195 -0.91 0.78 1.27
N ALA A 196 -1.80 1.78 1.42
CA ALA A 196 -2.47 2.07 2.69
C ALA A 196 -3.39 0.93 3.18
N GLU A 197 -4.12 0.24 2.29
CA GLU A 197 -4.91 -0.94 2.65
C GLU A 197 -3.97 -2.09 3.10
N THR A 198 -2.91 -2.37 2.35
CA THR A 198 -1.89 -3.38 2.72
C THR A 198 -1.25 -3.08 4.07
N PHE A 199 -1.02 -1.80 4.39
CA PHE A 199 -0.45 -1.37 5.66
C PHE A 199 -1.45 -1.41 6.82
N SER A 200 -2.73 -1.07 6.60
CA SER A 200 -3.79 -1.19 7.62
C SER A 200 -3.86 -2.60 8.21
N GLN A 201 -3.59 -3.63 7.40
CA GLN A 201 -3.53 -5.01 7.89
C GLN A 201 -2.44 -5.22 8.97
N LYS A 202 -1.29 -4.53 8.94
CA LYS A 202 -0.27 -4.59 10.03
C LYS A 202 -0.88 -4.20 11.38
N ILE A 203 -1.73 -3.18 11.37
CA ILE A 203 -2.37 -2.60 12.56
C ILE A 203 -3.55 -3.48 13.01
N LEU A 204 -4.40 -3.91 12.08
CA LEU A 204 -5.49 -4.87 12.33
C LEU A 204 -5.01 -6.26 12.79
N ASP A 205 -3.74 -6.59 12.55
CA ASP A 205 -3.08 -7.80 13.04
C ASP A 205 -2.47 -7.64 14.45
N GLY A 206 -2.44 -6.43 15.02
CA GLY A 206 -1.82 -6.15 16.31
C GLY A 206 -0.29 -5.97 16.27
N HIS A 207 0.28 -5.76 15.08
CA HIS A 207 1.72 -5.48 14.89
C HIS A 207 2.01 -3.98 14.67
N GLY A 208 1.04 -3.10 14.93
CA GLY A 208 1.19 -1.66 14.74
C GLY A 208 2.07 -0.99 15.81
N GLN A 209 2.77 0.07 15.42
CA GLN A 209 3.72 0.83 16.24
C GLN A 209 3.42 2.34 16.22
N CYS A 210 3.82 3.10 17.22
CA CYS A 210 3.46 4.54 17.30
C CYS A 210 3.97 5.40 16.14
N LEU A 211 5.03 5.00 15.43
CA LEU A 211 5.53 5.68 14.22
C LEU A 211 4.79 5.30 12.93
N ASP A 212 4.03 4.20 12.91
CA ASP A 212 3.27 3.75 11.72
C ASP A 212 2.26 4.80 11.22
N ILE A 213 1.90 5.77 12.08
CA ILE A 213 1.04 6.90 11.74
C ILE A 213 1.64 7.81 10.66
N VAL A 214 2.97 7.84 10.52
CA VAL A 214 3.63 8.61 9.46
C VAL A 214 3.48 7.88 8.12
N THR A 215 3.76 6.57 8.06
CA THR A 215 3.65 5.76 6.83
C THR A 215 2.21 5.63 6.34
N TYR A 216 1.29 5.31 7.26
CA TYR A 216 -0.14 5.31 6.96
C TYR A 216 -0.60 6.71 6.54
N GLY A 217 -0.10 7.74 7.21
CA GLY A 217 -0.28 9.14 6.86
C GLY A 217 0.11 9.41 5.41
N CYS A 218 1.37 9.20 5.02
CA CYS A 218 1.85 9.43 3.66
C CYS A 218 0.94 8.79 2.59
N HIS A 219 0.71 7.48 2.67
CA HIS A 219 -0.05 6.76 1.64
C HIS A 219 -1.57 7.03 1.66
N ALA A 220 -2.15 7.43 2.80
CA ALA A 220 -3.55 7.87 2.85
C ALA A 220 -3.72 9.34 2.40
N LEU A 221 -2.76 10.20 2.73
CA LEU A 221 -2.79 11.65 2.47
C LEU A 221 -2.35 12.03 1.06
N ASP A 222 -1.74 11.14 0.25
CA ASP A 222 -1.50 11.38 -1.18
C ASP A 222 -2.79 11.87 -1.88
N THR A 223 -3.90 11.18 -1.65
CA THR A 223 -5.24 11.55 -2.12
C THR A 223 -5.83 12.85 -1.52
N LEU A 224 -5.11 13.54 -0.63
CA LEU A 224 -5.42 14.87 -0.07
C LEU A 224 -4.44 15.97 -0.50
N THR A 225 -3.19 15.66 -0.85
CA THR A 225 -2.17 16.67 -1.20
C THR A 225 -2.34 17.21 -2.62
N TYR A 226 -2.84 16.39 -3.56
CA TYR A 226 -3.25 16.76 -4.93
C TYR A 226 -4.41 17.78 -5.01
N ILE A 227 -4.84 18.35 -3.87
CA ILE A 227 -5.84 19.42 -3.82
C ILE A 227 -5.31 20.76 -4.34
N ASN A 228 -3.98 20.97 -4.31
CA ASN A 228 -3.35 22.29 -4.48
C ASN A 228 -2.68 22.53 -5.85
N SER A 229 -2.62 21.54 -6.74
CA SER A 229 -2.17 21.70 -8.12
C SER A 229 -3.34 22.09 -9.04
N GLY A 230 -3.08 22.91 -10.06
CA GLY A 230 -4.07 23.32 -11.07
C GLY A 230 -4.30 22.29 -12.19
N GLY A 231 -4.18 21.00 -11.86
CA GLY A 231 -4.19 19.85 -12.79
C GLY A 231 -3.58 18.61 -12.13
N GLY A 232 -3.65 17.46 -12.81
CA GLY A 232 -3.19 16.15 -12.32
C GLY A 232 -4.34 15.18 -12.02
N ASP A 233 -3.99 13.90 -11.87
CA ASP A 233 -4.79 12.67 -11.73
C ASP A 233 -6.31 12.86 -11.55
N ILE A 234 -6.73 13.45 -10.43
CA ILE A 234 -8.15 13.59 -10.05
C ILE A 234 -8.94 14.39 -11.09
N SER A 235 -8.29 15.37 -11.72
CA SER A 235 -8.88 16.21 -12.77
C SER A 235 -8.97 15.44 -14.09
N ASP A 236 -7.87 14.83 -14.51
CA ASP A 236 -7.78 14.13 -15.79
C ASP A 236 -8.66 12.87 -15.79
N TYR A 237 -8.67 12.09 -14.70
CA TYR A 237 -9.66 11.03 -14.44
C TYR A 237 -11.10 11.55 -14.50
N SER A 238 -11.43 12.66 -13.83
CA SER A 238 -12.79 13.22 -13.82
C SER A 238 -13.25 13.65 -15.23
N ASP A 239 -12.38 14.31 -15.98
CA ASP A 239 -12.64 14.76 -17.34
C ASP A 239 -12.69 13.60 -18.35
N LEU A 240 -11.97 12.50 -18.12
CA LEU A 240 -12.06 11.28 -18.93
C LEU A 240 -13.33 10.47 -18.58
N MET A 241 -13.75 10.45 -17.31
CA MET A 241 -14.98 9.79 -16.86
C MET A 241 -16.24 10.47 -17.39
N GLU A 242 -16.28 11.80 -17.52
CA GLU A 242 -17.41 12.46 -18.20
C GLU A 242 -17.50 12.05 -19.69
N LYS A 243 -16.35 11.79 -20.36
CA LYS A 243 -16.34 11.28 -21.75
C LYS A 243 -16.87 9.84 -21.85
N LEU A 244 -16.74 9.04 -20.79
CA LEU A 244 -17.42 7.74 -20.63
C LEU A 244 -18.90 7.86 -20.18
N GLY A 245 -19.42 9.08 -20.02
CA GLY A 245 -20.79 9.35 -19.58
C GLY A 245 -21.02 9.18 -18.08
N ILE A 246 -19.97 8.99 -17.28
CA ILE A 246 -20.05 8.84 -15.83
C ILE A 246 -19.71 10.19 -15.20
N LYS A 247 -20.73 10.86 -14.66
CA LYS A 247 -20.54 12.13 -13.95
C LYS A 247 -20.04 11.85 -12.53
N THR A 248 -18.88 12.39 -12.20
CA THR A 248 -18.34 12.52 -10.85
C THR A 248 -17.80 13.95 -10.67
N SER A 249 -17.11 14.25 -9.57
CA SER A 249 -16.43 15.53 -9.39
C SER A 249 -15.25 15.42 -8.42
N HIS A 250 -14.31 16.37 -8.46
CA HIS A 250 -13.17 16.37 -7.54
C HIS A 250 -13.61 16.37 -6.07
N SER A 251 -14.70 17.08 -5.76
CA SER A 251 -15.30 17.12 -4.41
C SER A 251 -15.90 15.78 -4.00
N GLU A 252 -16.57 15.08 -4.92
CA GLU A 252 -17.13 13.75 -4.68
C GLU A 252 -16.03 12.74 -4.42
N ILE A 253 -15.03 12.67 -5.31
CA ILE A 253 -13.83 11.83 -5.17
C ILE A 253 -13.15 12.07 -3.82
N ARG A 254 -12.89 13.34 -3.45
CA ARG A 254 -12.27 13.70 -2.17
C ARG A 254 -13.10 13.25 -0.96
N ILE A 255 -14.43 13.46 -0.98
CA ILE A 255 -15.29 13.06 0.14
C ILE A 255 -15.32 11.53 0.28
N VAL A 256 -15.48 10.83 -0.85
CA VAL A 256 -15.53 9.36 -0.94
C VAL A 256 -14.24 8.72 -0.44
N SER A 257 -13.08 9.23 -0.85
CA SER A 257 -11.78 8.64 -0.48
C SER A 257 -11.31 8.97 0.93
N GLN A 258 -11.76 10.08 1.53
CA GLN A 258 -11.16 10.60 2.76
C GLN A 258 -12.04 10.46 4.00
N VAL A 259 -13.32 10.81 3.91
CA VAL A 259 -14.19 10.84 5.10
C VAL A 259 -14.33 9.44 5.75
N PRO A 260 -14.44 8.33 5.00
CA PRO A 260 -14.42 6.98 5.59
C PRO A 260 -13.08 6.65 6.27
N LYS A 261 -11.94 6.98 5.64
CA LYS A 261 -10.61 6.70 6.20
C LYS A 261 -10.34 7.42 7.52
N LEU A 262 -10.80 8.67 7.66
CA LEU A 262 -10.67 9.43 8.91
C LEU A 262 -11.41 8.80 10.10
N ILE A 263 -12.37 7.92 9.85
CA ILE A 263 -13.08 7.13 10.87
C ILE A 263 -12.76 5.62 10.80
N GLY A 264 -11.74 5.24 10.03
CA GLY A 264 -11.25 3.86 9.90
C GLY A 264 -10.46 3.41 11.12
N ASN A 265 -10.47 2.10 11.37
CA ASN A 265 -9.85 1.47 12.53
C ASN A 265 -8.37 1.85 12.70
N SER A 266 -7.57 1.73 11.64
CA SER A 266 -6.14 2.05 11.68
C SER A 266 -5.91 3.50 12.07
N THR A 267 -6.62 4.45 11.44
CA THR A 267 -6.52 5.88 11.76
C THR A 267 -6.79 6.16 13.23
N ILE A 268 -7.87 5.60 13.79
CA ILE A 268 -8.25 5.84 15.18
C ILE A 268 -7.26 5.16 16.14
N SER A 269 -6.85 3.93 15.86
CA SER A 269 -5.92 3.16 16.69
C SER A 269 -4.53 3.81 16.73
N LEU A 270 -4.03 4.27 15.58
CA LEU A 270 -2.78 5.03 15.47
C LEU A 270 -2.83 6.35 16.25
N LEU A 271 -3.94 7.09 16.17
CA LEU A 271 -4.13 8.33 16.93
C LEU A 271 -4.19 8.09 18.44
N ILE A 272 -4.83 7.01 18.89
CA ILE A 272 -4.86 6.59 20.30
C ILE A 272 -3.45 6.25 20.78
N GLY A 273 -2.75 5.33 20.12
CA GLY A 273 -1.42 4.89 20.58
C GLY A 273 -0.31 5.95 20.42
N MET A 274 -0.47 6.94 19.53
CA MET A 274 0.37 8.14 19.53
C MET A 274 0.17 8.95 20.83
N VAL A 275 -1.07 9.09 21.31
CA VAL A 275 -1.37 9.76 22.58
C VAL A 275 -0.88 8.94 23.77
N ASP A 276 -1.04 7.62 23.75
CA ASP A 276 -0.53 6.74 24.81
C ASP A 276 1.01 6.73 24.86
N TYR A 277 1.70 6.77 23.71
CA TYR A 277 3.16 6.97 23.70
C TYR A 277 3.56 8.29 24.39
N ILE A 278 2.88 9.39 24.10
CA ILE A 278 3.18 10.67 24.74
C ILE A 278 2.86 10.62 26.25
N ALA A 279 1.72 10.02 26.63
CA ALA A 279 1.18 10.04 27.99
C ALA A 279 1.81 9.00 28.94
N THR A 280 1.98 7.75 28.50
CA THR A 280 2.50 6.62 29.30
C THR A 280 3.89 6.19 28.84
N GLY A 281 4.15 6.19 27.53
CA GLY A 281 5.36 5.67 26.91
C GLY A 281 5.20 4.30 26.24
N ASP A 282 3.98 3.75 26.21
CA ASP A 282 3.69 2.56 25.40
C ASP A 282 3.89 2.88 23.90
N ARG A 283 4.37 1.92 23.13
CA ARG A 283 4.64 2.05 21.68
C ARG A 283 3.77 1.15 20.82
N ARG A 284 3.07 0.20 21.43
CA ARG A 284 2.19 -0.75 20.75
C ARG A 284 0.90 -0.06 20.31
N ILE A 285 0.44 -0.39 19.10
CA ILE A 285 -0.91 -0.06 18.62
C ILE A 285 -1.74 -1.34 18.62
N ASP A 286 -2.74 -1.40 19.51
CA ASP A 286 -3.78 -2.43 19.43
C ASP A 286 -4.96 -1.92 18.59
N PRO A 287 -5.52 -2.77 17.70
CA PRO A 287 -6.62 -2.37 16.84
C PRO A 287 -7.92 -2.21 17.63
N LEU A 288 -8.65 -1.13 17.35
CA LEU A 288 -9.92 -0.82 17.98
C LEU A 288 -10.95 -1.94 17.71
N GLY A 289 -11.63 -2.40 18.76
CA GLY A 289 -12.62 -3.47 18.66
C GLY A 289 -13.31 -3.77 19.98
N GLN A 290 -14.23 -4.73 19.95
CA GLN A 290 -14.95 -5.23 21.12
C GLN A 290 -14.73 -6.75 21.29
N GLU A 291 -14.35 -7.15 22.50
CA GLU A 291 -14.15 -8.55 22.87
C GLU A 291 -15.46 -9.22 23.34
N PHE A 292 -15.63 -10.47 22.91
CA PHE A 292 -16.75 -11.36 23.22
C PHE A 292 -16.21 -12.75 23.56
N GLY A 293 -15.35 -12.84 24.59
CA GLY A 293 -14.64 -14.07 24.95
C GLY A 293 -13.48 -14.34 23.98
N PRO A 294 -13.44 -15.49 23.28
CA PRO A 294 -12.36 -15.79 22.33
C PRO A 294 -12.53 -15.09 20.97
N VAL A 295 -13.59 -14.31 20.79
CA VAL A 295 -13.91 -13.56 19.57
C VAL A 295 -13.69 -12.07 19.83
N GLN A 296 -13.02 -11.37 18.93
CA GLN A 296 -12.90 -9.92 18.93
C GLN A 296 -13.44 -9.39 17.60
N VAL A 297 -14.47 -8.55 17.65
CA VAL A 297 -15.00 -7.86 16.47
C VAL A 297 -14.30 -6.51 16.39
N LEU A 298 -13.53 -6.29 15.32
CA LEU A 298 -12.83 -5.04 15.12
C LEU A 298 -13.79 -3.94 14.63
N TRP A 299 -13.46 -2.69 14.94
CA TRP A 299 -14.05 -1.53 14.28
C TRP A 299 -13.77 -1.61 12.77
N PRO A 300 -14.69 -1.15 11.89
CA PRO A 300 -14.49 -1.23 10.45
C PRO A 300 -13.28 -0.43 9.95
N GLU A 301 -12.66 -0.95 8.89
CA GLU A 301 -11.65 -0.26 8.09
C GLU A 301 -12.26 0.15 6.74
N PHE A 302 -11.72 1.21 6.13
CA PHE A 302 -12.24 1.75 4.88
C PHE A 302 -11.15 1.96 3.83
N ALA A 303 -11.47 1.61 2.59
CA ALA A 303 -10.67 1.94 1.41
C ALA A 303 -11.53 2.57 0.32
N SER A 304 -10.87 3.11 -0.71
CA SER A 304 -11.51 3.68 -1.88
C SER A 304 -10.60 3.51 -3.08
N TYR A 305 -11.18 3.32 -4.26
CA TYR A 305 -10.46 3.20 -5.51
C TYR A 305 -11.18 3.99 -6.61
N LEU A 306 -10.40 4.50 -7.57
CA LEU A 306 -10.88 5.15 -8.78
C LEU A 306 -11.03 4.09 -9.86
N THR A 307 -12.21 4.00 -10.50
CA THR A 307 -12.57 2.85 -11.35
C THR A 307 -13.33 3.27 -12.61
N LEU A 308 -13.41 2.38 -13.61
CA LEU A 308 -14.29 2.53 -14.78
C LEU A 308 -15.80 2.66 -14.45
N ASN A 309 -16.15 2.50 -13.17
CA ASN A 309 -17.51 2.66 -12.65
C ASN A 309 -17.68 3.91 -11.77
N GLY A 310 -16.60 4.62 -11.45
CA GLY A 310 -16.55 5.80 -10.57
C GLY A 310 -15.80 5.55 -9.25
N PRO A 311 -15.58 6.58 -8.40
CA PRO A 311 -14.90 6.40 -7.12
C PRO A 311 -15.67 5.45 -6.18
N THR A 312 -14.98 4.51 -5.54
CA THR A 312 -15.59 3.50 -4.66
C THR A 312 -15.52 3.84 -3.17
N ILE A 313 -16.50 3.36 -2.41
CA ILE A 313 -16.36 3.16 -0.97
C ILE A 313 -16.30 1.65 -0.72
N LYS A 314 -15.22 1.20 -0.09
CA LYS A 314 -15.03 -0.17 0.41
C LYS A 314 -15.11 -0.18 1.93
N LEU A 315 -16.06 -0.92 2.47
CA LEU A 315 -16.13 -1.30 3.88
C LEU A 315 -15.37 -2.63 4.07
N ILE A 316 -14.58 -2.74 5.13
CA ILE A 316 -13.89 -3.95 5.56
C ILE A 316 -14.20 -4.18 7.04
N GLU A 317 -14.91 -5.26 7.37
CA GLU A 317 -15.14 -5.72 8.74
C GLU A 317 -14.25 -6.95 9.01
N GLN A 318 -13.48 -6.91 10.10
CA GLN A 318 -12.60 -8.01 10.52
C GLN A 318 -13.05 -8.59 11.86
N VAL A 319 -13.11 -9.92 11.95
CA VAL A 319 -13.41 -10.67 13.18
C VAL A 319 -12.25 -11.62 13.47
N ASN A 320 -11.60 -11.41 14.62
CA ASN A 320 -10.52 -12.26 15.12
C ASN A 320 -11.11 -13.35 16.03
N VAL A 321 -10.65 -14.59 15.87
CA VAL A 321 -10.97 -15.74 16.72
C VAL A 321 -9.66 -16.42 17.11
N GLY A 322 -9.02 -15.90 18.16
CA GLY A 322 -7.62 -16.21 18.46
C GLY A 322 -6.69 -15.86 17.29
N LYS A 323 -6.02 -16.86 16.70
CA LYS A 323 -5.12 -16.71 15.54
C LYS A 323 -5.82 -16.85 14.17
N GLN A 324 -7.15 -16.80 14.14
CA GLN A 324 -7.94 -16.91 12.91
C GLN A 324 -8.58 -15.55 12.63
N HIS A 325 -8.33 -15.00 11.45
CA HIS A 325 -8.85 -13.71 11.02
C HIS A 325 -9.87 -13.95 9.92
N PHE A 326 -11.09 -13.46 10.11
CA PHE A 326 -12.18 -13.52 9.14
C PHE A 326 -12.50 -12.12 8.67
N TYR A 327 -12.75 -11.97 7.38
CA TYR A 327 -12.93 -10.68 6.71
C TYR A 327 -14.25 -10.69 5.95
N LEU A 328 -15.02 -9.63 6.07
CA LEU A 328 -16.18 -9.34 5.22
C LEU A 328 -15.96 -7.99 4.56
N THR A 329 -16.20 -7.91 3.25
CA THR A 329 -16.03 -6.67 2.49
C THR A 329 -17.28 -6.35 1.69
N ALA A 330 -17.64 -5.07 1.64
CA ALA A 330 -18.69 -4.56 0.76
C ALA A 330 -18.17 -3.32 0.05
N GLU A 331 -18.16 -3.33 -1.29
CA GLU A 331 -17.63 -2.23 -2.11
C GLU A 331 -18.66 -1.75 -3.13
N LYS A 332 -18.74 -0.42 -3.30
CA LYS A 332 -19.67 0.23 -4.23
C LYS A 332 -19.02 1.44 -4.91
N PRO A 333 -18.97 1.51 -6.25
CA PRO A 333 -18.65 2.74 -6.98
C PRO A 333 -19.84 3.70 -6.98
N LEU A 334 -19.57 5.00 -6.90
CA LEU A 334 -20.55 6.07 -7.11
C LEU A 334 -20.31 6.71 -8.48
N PRO A 335 -21.36 7.12 -9.24
CA PRO A 335 -22.77 7.18 -8.86
C PRO A 335 -23.58 5.89 -9.15
N LYS A 336 -22.94 4.80 -9.59
CA LYS A 336 -23.64 3.56 -9.95
C LYS A 336 -24.25 2.87 -8.72
N ASN A 337 -25.18 1.95 -8.94
CA ASN A 337 -25.80 1.16 -7.86
C ASN A 337 -25.23 -0.26 -7.73
N MET A 338 -24.13 -0.55 -8.42
CA MET A 338 -23.43 -1.83 -8.40
C MET A 338 -22.87 -2.14 -7.01
N ILE A 339 -22.91 -3.41 -6.60
CA ILE A 339 -22.34 -3.86 -5.32
C ILE A 339 -21.43 -5.08 -5.52
N GLU A 340 -20.27 -5.02 -4.90
CA GLU A 340 -19.35 -6.15 -4.78
C GLU A 340 -19.29 -6.61 -3.32
N GLY A 341 -19.58 -7.89 -3.09
CA GLY A 341 -19.45 -8.52 -1.77
C GLY A 341 -18.25 -9.44 -1.72
N GLY A 342 -17.55 -9.50 -0.59
CA GLY A 342 -16.41 -10.37 -0.42
C GLY A 342 -16.30 -10.99 0.97
N ILE A 343 -15.60 -12.12 1.02
CA ILE A 343 -15.28 -12.86 2.23
C ILE A 343 -13.83 -13.35 2.18
N GLY A 344 -13.12 -13.21 3.29
CA GLY A 344 -11.77 -13.73 3.47
C GLY A 344 -11.59 -14.51 4.76
N TRP A 345 -10.61 -15.40 4.76
CA TRP A 345 -10.08 -16.04 5.95
C TRP A 345 -8.56 -16.15 5.85
N ARG A 346 -7.87 -15.94 6.96
CA ARG A 346 -6.43 -16.09 7.08
C ARG A 346 -6.06 -16.55 8.48
N GLY A 347 -5.16 -17.51 8.61
CA GLY A 347 -4.71 -17.96 9.93
C GLY A 347 -3.69 -19.09 9.91
N ASP A 348 -3.20 -19.43 11.10
CA ASP A 348 -2.32 -20.58 11.32
C ASP A 348 -3.13 -21.88 11.36
N ILE A 349 -2.72 -22.87 10.57
CA ILE A 349 -3.24 -24.25 10.62
C ILE A 349 -2.37 -25.09 11.56
N CYS A 350 -1.05 -24.85 11.58
CA CYS A 350 -0.12 -25.35 12.58
C CYS A 350 1.07 -24.37 12.75
N LYS A 351 1.99 -24.62 13.69
CA LYS A 351 3.14 -23.72 13.97
C LYS A 351 3.92 -23.29 12.72
N TYR A 352 4.05 -24.16 11.72
CA TYR A 352 4.88 -23.94 10.54
C TYR A 352 4.08 -23.66 9.26
N PHE A 353 2.75 -23.66 9.32
CA PHE A 353 1.88 -23.59 8.14
C PHE A 353 0.59 -22.82 8.44
N GLY A 354 0.38 -21.74 7.71
CA GLY A 354 -0.89 -21.01 7.64
C GLY A 354 -1.40 -20.96 6.21
N ALA A 355 -2.57 -20.35 6.03
CA ALA A 355 -3.13 -20.07 4.72
C ALA A 355 -3.90 -18.74 4.73
N GLU A 356 -4.13 -18.22 3.54
CA GLU A 356 -4.91 -17.02 3.25
C GLU A 356 -5.83 -17.32 2.07
N VAL A 357 -7.11 -16.98 2.16
CA VAL A 357 -8.07 -17.02 1.05
C VAL A 357 -8.97 -15.79 1.08
N TYR A 358 -9.30 -15.27 -0.09
CA TYR A 358 -10.22 -14.16 -0.27
C TYR A 358 -11.02 -14.38 -1.57
N ALA A 359 -12.32 -14.15 -1.51
CA ALA A 359 -13.22 -14.27 -2.64
C ALA A 359 -14.14 -13.05 -2.70
N VAL A 360 -14.36 -12.51 -3.90
CA VAL A 360 -15.38 -11.49 -4.17
C VAL A 360 -16.31 -11.92 -5.29
N HIS A 361 -17.55 -11.45 -5.20
CA HIS A 361 -18.59 -11.60 -6.20
C HIS A 361 -19.26 -10.25 -6.45
N ASN A 362 -19.39 -9.90 -7.73
CA ASN A 362 -20.09 -8.70 -8.16
C ASN A 362 -21.55 -9.06 -8.49
N PHE A 363 -22.50 -8.56 -7.70
CA PHE A 363 -23.88 -9.02 -7.76
C PHE A 363 -24.64 -8.58 -9.03
N ASP A 364 -24.16 -7.53 -9.71
CA ASP A 364 -24.80 -6.96 -10.89
C ASP A 364 -24.26 -7.54 -12.20
N THR A 365 -22.94 -7.81 -12.27
CA THR A 365 -22.29 -8.39 -13.46
C THR A 365 -22.23 -9.91 -13.41
N GLY A 366 -22.39 -10.50 -12.21
CA GLY A 366 -22.15 -11.93 -11.95
C GLY A 366 -20.65 -12.31 -11.96
N GLY A 367 -19.75 -11.32 -12.03
CA GLY A 367 -18.29 -11.52 -12.05
C GLY A 367 -17.76 -12.05 -10.72
N ASN A 368 -16.63 -12.75 -10.78
CA ASN A 368 -16.01 -13.40 -9.62
C ASN A 368 -14.49 -13.23 -9.64
N TRP A 369 -13.90 -13.03 -8.47
CA TRP A 369 -12.45 -13.09 -8.26
C TRP A 369 -12.15 -13.87 -6.98
N PHE A 370 -11.15 -14.74 -7.06
CA PHE A 370 -10.64 -15.55 -5.95
C PHE A 370 -9.12 -15.42 -5.90
N GLU A 371 -8.56 -15.22 -4.71
CA GLU A 371 -7.12 -15.26 -4.46
C GLU A 371 -6.83 -16.01 -3.15
N GLY A 372 -5.70 -16.70 -3.09
CA GLY A 372 -5.29 -17.38 -1.86
C GLY A 372 -4.22 -18.45 -2.03
N GLY A 373 -3.75 -18.99 -0.92
CA GLY A 373 -2.81 -20.10 -0.90
C GLY A 373 -2.02 -20.22 0.42
N PRO A 374 -1.01 -21.11 0.45
CA PRO A 374 -0.28 -21.45 1.66
C PRO A 374 0.80 -20.42 2.04
N VAL A 375 1.03 -20.32 3.35
CA VAL A 375 2.14 -19.59 3.97
C VAL A 375 2.93 -20.57 4.86
N VAL A 376 4.20 -20.78 4.54
CA VAL A 376 5.12 -21.65 5.29
C VAL A 376 6.02 -20.78 6.15
N ARG A 377 6.09 -21.07 7.45
CA ARG A 377 6.89 -20.32 8.44
C ARG A 377 7.84 -21.27 9.17
N PRO A 378 9.00 -21.65 8.59
CA PRO A 378 9.90 -22.64 9.19
C PRO A 378 10.51 -22.17 10.52
N CYS A 379 10.57 -20.86 10.75
CA CYS A 379 10.93 -20.21 12.00
C CYS A 379 10.15 -18.91 12.17
N GLU A 380 10.21 -18.31 13.35
CA GLU A 380 9.37 -17.15 13.71
C GLU A 380 9.76 -15.85 12.96
N TRP A 381 11.02 -15.75 12.51
CA TRP A 381 11.55 -14.59 11.77
C TRP A 381 11.46 -14.72 10.23
N PHE A 382 11.03 -15.85 9.68
CA PHE A 382 10.99 -16.09 8.22
C PHE A 382 9.70 -16.77 7.78
N ALA A 383 9.07 -16.21 6.75
CA ALA A 383 7.95 -16.83 6.08
C ALA A 383 8.10 -16.75 4.56
N PHE A 384 7.56 -17.74 3.86
CA PHE A 384 7.40 -17.70 2.41
C PHE A 384 6.06 -18.31 2.03
N GLY A 385 5.45 -17.84 0.95
CA GLY A 385 4.14 -18.32 0.54
C GLY A 385 3.88 -18.18 -0.95
N VAL A 386 2.78 -18.78 -1.38
CA VAL A 386 2.29 -18.72 -2.75
C VAL A 386 0.82 -18.33 -2.71
N LYS A 387 0.45 -17.27 -3.43
CA LYS A 387 -0.93 -16.83 -3.65
C LYS A 387 -1.29 -17.14 -5.11
N GLY A 388 -2.16 -18.11 -5.32
CA GLY A 388 -2.86 -18.28 -6.59
C GLY A 388 -3.97 -17.23 -6.72
N TYR A 389 -4.35 -16.89 -7.95
CA TYR A 389 -5.53 -16.09 -8.23
C TYR A 389 -6.28 -16.59 -9.47
N TYR A 390 -7.59 -16.34 -9.51
CA TYR A 390 -8.49 -16.60 -10.63
C TYR A 390 -9.56 -15.51 -10.69
N GLY A 391 -9.75 -14.91 -11.87
CA GLY A 391 -10.79 -13.94 -12.16
C GLY A 391 -11.62 -14.36 -13.38
N SER A 392 -12.91 -14.09 -13.36
CA SER A 392 -13.77 -14.26 -14.55
C SER A 392 -14.97 -13.32 -14.50
N GLY A 393 -15.16 -12.57 -15.58
CA GLY A 393 -16.09 -11.45 -15.60
C GLY A 393 -15.59 -10.28 -14.74
N TYR A 394 -16.44 -9.25 -14.62
CA TYR A 394 -16.06 -7.99 -13.99
C TYR A 394 -16.20 -8.00 -12.48
N THR A 395 -15.12 -7.66 -11.78
CA THR A 395 -15.14 -7.28 -10.37
C THR A 395 -14.23 -6.06 -10.15
N LEU A 396 -14.56 -5.21 -9.18
CA LEU A 396 -13.74 -4.07 -8.76
C LEU A 396 -12.36 -4.54 -8.33
N ARG A 397 -12.30 -5.62 -7.52
CA ARG A 397 -11.03 -6.25 -7.12
C ARG A 397 -10.19 -6.68 -8.32
N ARG A 398 -10.81 -7.16 -9.40
CA ARG A 398 -10.08 -7.58 -10.61
C ARG A 398 -9.54 -6.37 -11.39
N GLU A 399 -10.27 -5.26 -11.47
CA GLU A 399 -9.76 -4.01 -12.05
C GLU A 399 -8.55 -3.49 -11.25
N ILE A 400 -8.66 -3.49 -9.92
CA ILE A 400 -7.63 -3.00 -8.99
C ILE A 400 -6.40 -3.92 -8.90
N ALA A 401 -6.57 -5.25 -8.93
CA ALA A 401 -5.51 -6.22 -8.60
C ALA A 401 -5.16 -7.21 -9.74
N GLY A 402 -5.93 -7.23 -10.83
CA GLY A 402 -5.74 -8.10 -11.99
C GLY A 402 -4.59 -7.71 -12.90
N SER A 403 -4.42 -8.51 -13.94
CA SER A 403 -3.27 -8.52 -14.86
C SER A 403 -3.65 -8.58 -16.34
N VAL A 404 -4.96 -8.54 -16.64
CA VAL A 404 -5.54 -8.62 -17.99
C VAL A 404 -6.45 -7.40 -18.22
N PRO A 405 -6.31 -6.66 -19.34
CA PRO A 405 -7.04 -5.42 -19.58
C PRO A 405 -8.55 -5.58 -19.78
N ASP A 406 -9.00 -6.71 -20.33
CA ASP A 406 -10.43 -7.01 -20.45
C ASP A 406 -10.96 -7.62 -19.15
N PHE A 407 -11.47 -6.75 -18.29
CA PHE A 407 -12.14 -7.13 -17.05
C PHE A 407 -13.57 -7.69 -17.27
N MET A 408 -14.18 -7.49 -18.44
CA MET A 408 -15.60 -7.78 -18.69
C MET A 408 -15.85 -9.21 -19.19
N GLU A 409 -15.10 -9.67 -20.19
CA GLU A 409 -15.37 -10.93 -20.90
C GLU A 409 -14.29 -12.00 -20.71
N GLU A 410 -13.01 -11.60 -20.55
CA GLU A 410 -11.92 -12.56 -20.39
C GLU A 410 -11.89 -13.22 -19.00
N LYS A 411 -11.15 -14.33 -18.92
CA LYS A 411 -10.76 -14.99 -17.68
C LYS A 411 -9.26 -14.82 -17.48
N GLU A 412 -8.85 -14.59 -16.24
CA GLU A 412 -7.42 -14.63 -15.87
C GLU A 412 -7.18 -15.62 -14.73
N ALA A 413 -5.98 -16.18 -14.71
CA ALA A 413 -5.53 -17.04 -13.64
C ALA A 413 -4.02 -16.89 -13.50
N GLY A 414 -3.51 -16.94 -12.27
CA GLY A 414 -2.08 -16.79 -12.05
C GLY A 414 -1.63 -17.16 -10.65
N LEU A 415 -0.34 -16.93 -10.41
CA LEU A 415 0.38 -17.38 -9.24
C LEU A 415 1.47 -16.36 -8.90
N LYS A 416 1.43 -15.87 -7.66
CA LYS A 416 2.42 -14.95 -7.06
C LYS A 416 3.10 -15.66 -5.90
N GLY A 417 4.38 -15.41 -5.69
CA GLY A 417 5.09 -15.77 -4.45
C GLY A 417 5.24 -14.56 -3.54
N PHE A 418 5.41 -14.77 -2.25
CA PHE A 418 6.03 -13.76 -1.37
C PHE A 418 7.06 -14.37 -0.43
N VAL A 419 8.11 -13.61 -0.14
CA VAL A 419 9.10 -13.90 0.90
C VAL A 419 9.01 -12.78 1.94
N GLU A 420 9.04 -13.17 3.21
CA GLU A 420 8.83 -12.31 4.37
C GLU A 420 9.92 -12.56 5.43
N ILE A 421 10.45 -11.48 5.97
CA ILE A 421 11.39 -11.48 7.10
C ILE A 421 10.79 -10.59 8.18
N ASN A 422 10.58 -11.16 9.37
CA ASN A 422 10.07 -10.46 10.55
C ASN A 422 11.22 -10.31 11.55
N LEU A 423 11.67 -9.07 11.79
CA LEU A 423 12.78 -8.76 12.70
C LEU A 423 12.25 -8.11 13.98
N LYS A 424 12.89 -8.40 15.12
CA LYS A 424 12.60 -7.80 16.42
C LYS A 424 13.88 -7.25 17.04
N PHE A 425 13.84 -6.01 17.50
CA PHE A 425 15.01 -5.24 17.96
C PHE A 425 14.77 -4.57 19.31
#